data_AF-A0A4Q3Z7B2-F1
#
_entry.id   AF-A0A4Q3Z7B2-F1
#
_cell.length_a   1.000
_cell.length_b   1.000
_cell.length_c   1.000
_cell.angle_alpha   90.00
_cell.angle_beta   90.00
_cell.angle_gamma   90.00
#
_symmetry.space_group_name_H-M   'P 1'
#
loop_
_entity.id
_entity.type
_entity.pdbx_description
1 polymer ?
#
loop_
_entity_poly.entity_id
_entity_poly.type
_entity_poly.pdbx_seq_one_letter_code
_entity_poly.pdbx_strand_id
1 'polypeptide(L)'
;MDSDLWSKGVFPARYIERLASHGGIVAPPFDSDQVQPASLDLRLGDVAYRIRSSFLPGPEHTVADRIETLTLHELDLRHGAVLERNCVYLVPLQESLHLPDNVSAGANPKSSTGRLDVFTRVIGDRARGF
;
A
#
# COMPACT_ATOMS: atom_id res chain seq x y z
N MET A 1 -11.75 20.79 26.07
CA MET A 1 -10.46 20.07 26.12
C MET A 1 -10.60 18.88 25.20
N ASP A 2 -10.21 19.04 23.92
CA ASP A 2 -10.19 17.93 22.96
C ASP A 2 -9.03 17.01 23.30
N SER A 3 -9.31 16.04 24.17
CA SER A 3 -8.37 15.04 24.61
C SER A 3 -8.38 13.88 23.61
N ASP A 4 -7.36 13.87 22.75
CA ASP A 4 -7.05 12.94 21.65
C ASP A 4 -7.82 13.15 20.33
N LEU A 5 -7.15 13.81 19.37
CA LEU A 5 -7.54 13.88 17.95
C LEU A 5 -7.74 12.49 17.31
N TRP A 6 -7.09 11.47 17.88
CA TRP A 6 -7.01 10.10 17.41
C TRP A 6 -7.37 9.14 18.55
N SER A 7 -8.57 8.55 18.51
CA SER A 7 -9.00 7.61 19.56
C SER A 7 -8.33 6.25 19.41
N LYS A 8 -8.10 5.56 20.53
CA LYS A 8 -7.62 4.17 20.53
C LYS A 8 -8.62 3.24 19.83
N GLY A 9 -8.11 2.25 19.09
CA GLY A 9 -8.90 1.25 18.37
C GLY A 9 -8.77 1.36 16.85
N VAL A 10 -9.53 0.54 16.13
CA VAL A 10 -9.57 0.58 14.66
C VAL A 10 -10.28 1.86 14.22
N PHE A 11 -9.68 2.58 13.27
CA PHE A 11 -10.20 3.84 12.81
C PHE A 11 -11.42 3.63 11.90
N PRO A 12 -12.58 4.27 12.21
CA PRO A 12 -13.71 4.29 11.28
C PRO A 12 -13.41 5.20 10.09
N ALA A 13 -14.22 5.10 9.03
CA ALA A 13 -14.13 5.90 7.80
C ALA A 13 -13.81 7.40 8.04
N ARG A 14 -14.56 8.05 8.94
CA ARG A 14 -14.36 9.47 9.32
C ARG A 14 -12.94 9.82 9.78
N TYR A 15 -12.20 8.87 10.36
CA TYR A 15 -10.82 9.08 10.79
C TYR A 15 -9.82 8.84 9.68
N ILE A 16 -10.11 7.93 8.76
CA ILE A 16 -9.32 7.73 7.54
C ILE A 16 -9.43 8.99 6.66
N GLU A 17 -10.64 9.52 6.48
CA GLU A 17 -10.87 10.79 5.79
C GLU A 17 -10.18 11.97 6.49
N ARG A 18 -10.17 11.96 7.84
CA ARG A 18 -9.43 12.95 8.62
C ARG A 18 -7.93 12.83 8.38
N LEU A 19 -7.36 11.62 8.38
CA LEU A 19 -5.95 11.40 8.05
C LEU A 19 -5.62 11.94 6.65
N ALA A 20 -6.45 11.66 5.65
CA ALA A 20 -6.25 12.17 4.30
C ALA A 20 -6.28 13.71 4.25
N SER A 21 -7.29 14.34 4.86
CA SER A 21 -7.40 15.82 4.90
C SER A 21 -6.28 16.51 5.69
N HIS A 22 -5.63 15.81 6.62
CA HIS A 22 -4.51 16.32 7.42
C HIS A 22 -3.13 15.88 6.88
N GLY A 23 -3.08 15.26 5.70
CA GLY A 23 -1.82 14.84 5.06
C GLY A 23 -1.17 13.58 5.66
N GLY A 24 -1.88 12.85 6.53
CA GLY A 24 -1.44 11.55 7.03
C GLY A 24 -1.53 10.43 5.98
N ILE A 25 -2.40 10.60 5.00
CA ILE A 25 -2.49 9.78 3.78
C ILE A 25 -2.37 10.73 2.60
N VAL A 26 -1.35 10.53 1.77
CA VAL A 26 -1.09 11.37 0.58
C VAL A 26 -1.37 10.53 -0.65
N ALA A 27 -2.32 10.98 -1.47
CA ALA A 27 -2.79 10.28 -2.66
C ALA A 27 -3.49 11.25 -3.64
N PRO A 28 -3.73 10.83 -4.90
CA PRO A 28 -4.77 11.44 -5.74
C PRO A 28 -6.15 11.38 -5.06
N PRO A 29 -7.11 12.21 -5.51
CA PRO A 29 -8.48 12.15 -4.99
C PRO A 29 -9.00 10.72 -4.90
N PHE A 30 -9.63 10.39 -3.78
CA PHE A 30 -10.18 9.07 -3.56
C PHE A 30 -11.37 8.81 -4.50
N ASP A 31 -11.50 7.57 -4.93
CA ASP A 31 -12.72 7.13 -5.60
C ASP A 31 -13.89 7.14 -4.61
N SER A 32 -15.11 7.28 -5.12
CA SER A 32 -16.31 7.47 -4.28
C SER A 32 -16.56 6.33 -3.27
N ASP A 33 -16.05 5.15 -3.55
CA ASP A 33 -16.18 3.93 -2.74
C ASP A 33 -14.84 3.41 -2.19
N GLN A 34 -13.77 4.20 -2.29
CA GLN A 34 -12.43 3.76 -1.84
C GLN A 34 -12.34 3.65 -0.32
N VAL A 35 -13.00 4.56 0.42
CA VAL A 35 -13.07 4.55 1.88
C VAL A 35 -14.15 3.58 2.33
N GLN A 36 -13.76 2.56 3.09
CA GLN A 36 -14.62 1.54 3.65
C GLN A 36 -14.94 1.86 5.13
N PRO A 37 -15.90 1.17 5.77
CA PRO A 37 -16.31 1.51 7.15
C PRO A 37 -15.18 1.58 8.17
N ALA A 38 -14.11 0.78 7.99
CA ALA A 38 -12.95 0.72 8.88
C ALA A 38 -11.63 0.39 8.13
N SER A 39 -11.55 0.69 6.83
CA SER A 39 -10.36 0.45 6.01
C SER A 39 -10.33 1.37 4.79
N LEU A 40 -9.21 1.41 4.09
CA LEU A 40 -9.03 2.11 2.82
C LEU A 40 -8.60 1.09 1.77
N ASP A 41 -9.30 1.02 0.65
CA ASP A 41 -8.83 0.24 -0.50
C ASP A 41 -7.63 0.97 -1.15
N LEU A 42 -6.53 0.24 -1.40
CA LEU A 42 -5.30 0.77 -1.98
C LEU A 42 -5.30 0.59 -3.50
N ARG A 43 -4.77 1.57 -4.23
CA ARG A 43 -4.76 1.57 -5.70
C ARG A 43 -3.35 1.33 -6.22
N LEU A 44 -3.27 0.53 -7.28
CA LEU A 44 -2.03 0.32 -8.01
C LEU A 44 -1.64 1.60 -8.76
N GLY A 45 -0.35 1.93 -8.77
CA GLY A 45 0.20 2.94 -9.65
C GLY A 45 0.28 2.46 -11.10
N ASP A 46 0.96 3.24 -11.93
CA ASP A 46 0.97 3.04 -13.38
C ASP A 46 2.01 2.01 -13.87
N VAL A 47 2.87 1.51 -12.97
CA VAL A 47 3.99 0.62 -13.33
C VAL A 47 4.05 -0.60 -12.42
N ALA A 48 4.33 -1.77 -13.00
CA ALA A 48 4.71 -2.97 -12.29
C ALA A 48 6.15 -3.38 -12.63
N TYR A 49 6.94 -3.68 -11.61
CA TYR A 49 8.29 -4.22 -11.73
C TYR A 49 8.24 -5.73 -11.55
N ARG A 50 8.55 -6.48 -12.61
CA ARG A 50 8.75 -7.94 -12.51
C ARG A 50 10.10 -8.19 -11.83
N ILE A 51 10.08 -8.88 -10.70
CA ILE A 51 11.27 -9.22 -9.92
C ILE A 51 11.42 -10.75 -9.81
N ARG A 52 12.65 -11.22 -9.55
CA ARG A 52 12.93 -12.66 -9.43
C ARG A 52 12.29 -13.28 -8.19
N SER A 53 12.24 -12.55 -7.09
CA SER A 53 11.79 -13.04 -5.80
C SER A 53 11.29 -11.89 -4.94
N SER A 54 10.40 -12.20 -4.00
CA SER A 54 10.04 -11.27 -2.93
C SER A 54 11.28 -10.91 -2.09
N PHE A 55 11.26 -9.74 -1.47
CA PHE A 55 12.32 -9.25 -0.60
C PHE A 55 11.74 -8.37 0.52
N LEU A 56 12.54 -8.16 1.56
CA LEU A 56 12.34 -7.08 2.53
C LEU A 56 13.50 -6.09 2.35
N PRO A 57 13.23 -4.77 2.35
CA PRO A 57 14.28 -3.79 2.13
C PRO A 57 15.32 -3.80 3.27
N GLY A 58 14.90 -4.14 4.49
CA GLY A 58 15.76 -4.07 5.67
C GLY A 58 15.88 -2.63 6.21
N PRO A 59 16.43 -2.45 7.41
CA PRO A 59 16.33 -1.18 8.16
C PRO A 59 17.03 0.01 7.52
N GLU A 60 18.01 -0.23 6.64
CA GLU A 60 18.88 0.80 6.06
C GLU A 60 18.54 1.14 4.60
N HIS A 61 17.51 0.51 4.02
CA HIS A 61 17.15 0.72 2.62
C HIS A 61 15.68 1.09 2.45
N THR A 62 15.42 1.89 1.43
CA THR A 62 14.07 2.07 0.89
C THR A 62 13.71 0.89 -0.01
N VAL A 63 12.43 0.74 -0.32
CA VAL A 63 11.99 -0.22 -1.33
C VAL A 63 12.59 0.15 -2.68
N ALA A 64 12.61 1.44 -3.03
CA ALA A 64 13.15 1.97 -4.28
C ALA A 64 14.63 1.60 -4.49
N ASP A 65 15.49 1.74 -3.47
CA ASP A 65 16.92 1.38 -3.54
C ASP A 65 17.12 -0.10 -3.96
N ARG A 66 16.20 -0.98 -3.55
CA ARG A 66 16.28 -2.40 -3.86
C ARG A 66 15.74 -2.72 -5.25
N ILE A 67 14.72 -2.00 -5.71
CA ILE A 67 14.10 -2.19 -7.03
C ILE A 67 15.13 -2.09 -8.14
N GLU A 68 16.00 -1.08 -8.11
CA GLU A 68 17.00 -0.84 -9.16
C GLU A 68 17.90 -2.05 -9.41
N THR A 69 18.21 -2.82 -8.36
CA THR A 69 19.09 -4.00 -8.44
C THR A 69 18.36 -5.31 -8.72
N LEU A 70 17.04 -5.36 -8.52
CA LEU A 70 16.24 -6.59 -8.54
C LEU A 70 15.27 -6.68 -9.72
N THR A 71 15.02 -5.57 -10.42
CA THR A 71 14.09 -5.48 -11.54
C THR A 71 14.61 -6.25 -12.74
N LEU A 72 13.74 -7.09 -13.31
CA LEU A 72 13.99 -7.74 -14.59
C LEU A 72 13.35 -6.99 -15.74
N HIS A 73 12.08 -6.60 -15.57
CA HIS A 73 11.26 -5.97 -16.60
C HIS A 73 10.28 -5.00 -15.95
N GLU A 74 10.03 -3.88 -16.62
CA GLU A 74 8.96 -2.93 -16.27
C GLU A 74 7.75 -3.18 -17.17
N LEU A 75 6.55 -3.07 -16.58
CA LEU A 75 5.28 -3.22 -17.26
C LEU A 75 4.43 -1.96 -17.03
N ASP A 76 3.89 -1.39 -18.11
CA ASP A 76 2.93 -0.29 -18.07
C ASP A 76 1.53 -0.84 -17.75
N LEU A 77 0.90 -0.33 -16.69
CA LEU A 77 -0.42 -0.74 -16.22
C LEU A 77 -1.56 0.15 -16.75
N ARG A 78 -1.26 1.30 -17.38
CA ARG A 78 -2.27 2.32 -17.75
C ARG A 78 -3.33 1.83 -18.73
N HIS A 79 -2.99 0.86 -19.56
CA HIS A 79 -3.91 0.26 -20.54
C HIS A 79 -4.26 -1.20 -20.21
N GLY A 80 -4.00 -1.61 -18.96
CA GLY A 80 -4.09 -2.99 -18.51
C GLY A 80 -2.83 -3.80 -18.84
N ALA A 81 -2.51 -4.76 -17.97
CA ALA A 81 -1.41 -5.69 -18.15
C ALA A 81 -1.80 -7.06 -17.58
N VAL A 82 -1.19 -8.12 -18.11
CA VAL A 82 -1.34 -9.49 -17.57
C VAL A 82 -0.20 -9.77 -16.60
N LEU A 83 -0.54 -10.06 -15.35
CA LEU A 83 0.39 -10.56 -14.35
C LEU A 83 0.36 -12.10 -14.38
N GLU A 84 1.47 -12.70 -14.79
CA GLU A 84 1.59 -14.14 -14.96
C GLU A 84 1.56 -14.88 -13.61
N ARG A 85 0.99 -16.09 -13.61
CA ARG A 85 1.04 -16.97 -12.44
C ARG A 85 2.49 -17.32 -12.10
N ASN A 86 2.76 -17.53 -10.82
CA ASN A 86 4.10 -17.88 -10.29
C ASN A 86 5.18 -16.83 -10.57
N CYS A 87 4.78 -15.60 -10.90
CA CYS A 87 5.68 -14.46 -11.04
C CYS A 87 5.47 -13.47 -9.90
N VAL A 88 6.54 -12.73 -9.56
CA VAL A 88 6.50 -11.70 -8.53
C VAL A 88 6.54 -10.33 -9.19
N TYR A 89 5.57 -9.50 -8.83
CA TYR A 89 5.46 -8.13 -9.30
C TYR A 89 5.43 -7.20 -8.10
N LEU A 90 6.23 -6.15 -8.17
CA LEU A 90 6.18 -5.05 -7.23
C LEU A 90 5.53 -3.86 -7.92
N VAL A 91 4.52 -3.30 -7.29
CA VAL A 91 3.72 -2.20 -7.86
C VAL A 91 3.72 -1.07 -6.84
N PRO A 92 4.29 0.11 -7.15
CA PRO A 92 4.11 1.29 -6.31
C PRO A 92 2.63 1.58 -6.17
N LEU A 93 2.18 1.86 -4.95
CA LEU A 93 0.80 2.27 -4.70
C LEU A 93 0.63 3.76 -5.00
N GLN A 94 -0.60 4.17 -5.29
CA GLN A 94 -0.92 5.61 -5.43
C GLN A 94 -0.93 6.32 -4.08
N GLU A 95 -1.19 5.59 -3.00
CA GLU A 95 -1.20 6.09 -1.63
C GLU A 95 0.18 5.98 -0.97
N SER A 96 0.55 7.02 -0.24
CA SER A 96 1.69 7.05 0.69
C SER A 96 1.24 7.52 2.07
N LEU A 97 2.02 7.19 3.09
CA LEU A 97 1.64 7.41 4.49
C LEU A 97 2.64 8.32 5.20
N HIS A 98 2.11 9.28 5.95
CA HIS A 98 2.83 10.13 6.89
C HIS A 98 2.05 10.18 8.21
N LEU A 99 1.91 9.00 8.83
CA LEU A 99 1.03 8.81 9.98
C LEU A 99 1.54 9.56 11.22
N PRO A 100 0.64 10.10 12.06
CA PRO A 100 1.01 10.60 13.39
C PRO A 100 1.65 9.50 14.25
N ASP A 101 2.53 9.87 15.18
CA ASP A 101 3.32 8.93 16.01
C ASP A 101 2.49 7.91 16.79
N ASN A 102 1.25 8.25 17.15
CA ASN A 102 0.34 7.38 17.91
C ASN A 102 -0.61 6.56 17.01
N VAL A 103 -0.40 6.58 15.69
CA VAL A 103 -1.24 5.88 14.70
C VAL A 103 -0.39 4.87 13.94
N SER A 104 -0.90 3.65 13.82
CA SER A 104 -0.32 2.60 13.00
C SER A 104 -1.37 2.03 12.05
N ALA A 105 -0.90 1.35 11.00
CA ALA A 105 -1.75 0.72 10.00
C ALA A 105 -1.29 -0.72 9.74
N GLY A 106 -2.24 -1.58 9.40
CA GLY A 106 -2.00 -2.91 8.88
C GLY A 106 -2.70 -3.09 7.54
N ALA A 107 -2.17 -3.95 6.68
CA ALA A 107 -2.74 -4.22 5.36
C ALA A 107 -3.19 -5.68 5.26
N ASN A 108 -4.33 -5.89 4.60
CA ASN A 108 -4.84 -7.23 4.28
C ASN A 108 -5.35 -7.27 2.84
N PRO A 109 -5.26 -8.42 2.16
CA PRO A 109 -5.87 -8.58 0.85
C PRO A 109 -7.39 -8.40 0.95
N LYS A 110 -7.97 -7.74 -0.04
CA LYS A 110 -9.43 -7.71 -0.22
C LYS A 110 -9.94 -9.13 -0.45
N SER A 111 -11.15 -9.45 0.02
CA SER A 111 -11.71 -10.80 -0.08
C SER A 111 -11.79 -11.32 -1.52
N SER A 112 -12.01 -10.44 -2.50
CA SER A 112 -11.99 -10.77 -3.93
C SER A 112 -10.61 -11.19 -4.42
N THR A 113 -9.54 -10.58 -3.91
CA THR A 113 -8.15 -10.93 -4.23
C THR A 113 -7.83 -12.36 -3.79
N GLY A 114 -8.26 -12.73 -2.57
CA GLY A 114 -8.10 -14.10 -2.07
C GLY A 114 -8.85 -15.15 -2.88
N ARG A 115 -10.04 -14.82 -3.40
CA ARG A 115 -10.82 -15.73 -4.26
C ARG A 115 -10.18 -16.01 -5.62
N LEU A 116 -9.29 -15.13 -6.07
CA LEU A 116 -8.54 -15.29 -7.32
C LEU A 116 -7.19 -15.99 -7.13
N ASP A 117 -6.90 -16.48 -5.92
CA ASP A 117 -5.60 -17.08 -5.57
C ASP A 117 -4.42 -16.13 -5.87
N VAL A 118 -4.65 -14.82 -5.69
CA VAL A 118 -3.63 -13.79 -5.86
C VAL A 118 -2.99 -13.50 -4.50
N PHE A 119 -1.70 -13.80 -4.39
CA PHE A 119 -0.92 -13.48 -3.20
C PHE A 119 -0.45 -12.03 -3.23
N THR A 120 -0.81 -11.25 -2.20
CA THR A 120 -0.39 -9.85 -2.07
C THR A 120 0.24 -9.58 -0.71
N ARG A 121 1.23 -8.68 -0.70
CA ARG A 121 1.85 -8.10 0.49
C ARG A 121 2.07 -6.62 0.24
N VAL A 122 1.80 -5.80 1.26
CA VAL A 122 2.23 -4.40 1.29
C VAL A 122 3.56 -4.37 2.02
N ILE A 123 4.54 -3.70 1.43
CA ILE A 123 5.84 -3.44 2.05
C ILE A 123 6.07 -1.93 2.05
N GLY A 124 6.81 -1.45 3.04
CA GLY A 124 7.22 -0.05 3.13
C GLY A 124 8.73 0.05 3.32
N ASP A 125 9.25 1.26 3.21
CA ASP A 125 10.65 1.54 3.48
C ASP A 125 11.05 1.08 4.88
N ARG A 126 12.29 0.59 5.00
CA ARG A 126 12.87 0.16 6.27
C ARG A 126 12.15 -1.01 6.94
N ALA A 127 11.21 -1.68 6.24
CA ALA A 127 10.45 -2.79 6.77
C ALA A 127 11.35 -3.99 7.13
N ARG A 128 11.10 -4.56 8.31
CA ARG A 128 11.83 -5.70 8.89
C ARG A 128 11.05 -7.01 8.87
N GLY A 129 9.77 -6.95 8.50
CA GLY A 129 8.87 -8.10 8.52
C GLY A 129 7.65 -7.82 7.63
N PHE A 130 6.87 -8.88 7.41
CA PHE A 130 5.60 -8.84 6.69
C PHE A 130 4.42 -8.72 7.64
#